data_AF-N0E063-F1
#
_entry.id   AF-N0E063-F1
#
_cell.length_a   1.000
_cell.length_b   1.000
_cell.length_c   1.000
_cell.angle_alpha   90.00
_cell.angle_beta   90.00
_cell.angle_gamma   90.00
#
_symmetry.space_group_name_H-M   'P 1'
#
loop_
_entity.id
_entity.type
_entity.pdbx_description
1 polymer ?
#
loop_
_entity_poly.entity_id
_entity_poly.type
_entity_poly.pdbx_seq_one_letter_code
_entity_poly.pdbx_strand_id
1 'polypeptide(L)'
;MTARAQNLTLVAALIIALVLVAYALRKDDGSTSAASASPSPSLSLSSSASASPSASASPSESASSSASPSPTQLVIKKAAFIGDSVAAGAGASTPSKRWTTLLSTANGWTETNVAHAQTGYLRAGSKAPCTADSCPNFATAATAAVQAGVDLVIITGGANDLGEDPATAAAWQPR
;
A
#
# COMPACT_ATOMS: atom_id res chain seq x y z
N MET A 1 5.14 52.61 12.64
CA MET A 1 5.45 51.57 11.63
C MET A 1 4.16 51.29 10.87
N THR A 2 4.16 51.33 9.54
CA THR A 2 2.94 51.11 8.73
C THR A 2 2.57 49.63 8.71
N ALA A 3 1.29 49.29 8.69
CA ALA A 3 0.78 47.91 8.75
C ALA A 3 1.41 46.98 7.68
N ARG A 4 1.82 47.53 6.53
CA ARG A 4 2.57 46.79 5.50
C ARG A 4 3.96 46.34 5.97
N ALA A 5 4.68 47.17 6.71
CA ALA A 5 6.00 46.83 7.24
C ALA A 5 5.90 45.72 8.30
N GLN A 6 4.84 45.73 9.11
CA GLN A 6 4.55 44.68 10.11
C GLN A 6 4.18 43.34 9.47
N ASN A 7 3.34 43.36 8.43
CA ASN A 7 2.98 42.14 7.70
C ASN A 7 4.19 41.50 7.01
N LEU A 8 5.09 42.31 6.43
CA LEU A 8 6.33 41.81 5.83
C LEU A 8 7.28 41.21 6.86
N THR A 9 7.35 41.78 8.07
CA THR A 9 8.18 41.21 9.15
C THR A 9 7.61 39.88 9.66
N LEU A 10 6.29 39.77 9.80
CA LEU A 10 5.63 38.53 10.22
C LEU A 10 5.82 37.41 9.19
N VAL A 11 5.68 37.70 7.90
CA VAL A 11 5.91 36.72 6.83
C VAL A 11 7.36 36.27 6.79
N ALA A 12 8.32 37.20 6.91
CA ALA A 12 9.74 36.86 6.96
C ALA A 12 10.09 35.98 8.17
N ALA A 13 9.54 36.31 9.35
CA ALA A 13 9.73 35.52 10.56
C ALA A 13 9.15 34.10 10.43
N LEU A 14 7.97 33.96 9.81
CA LEU A 14 7.35 32.65 9.56
C LEU A 14 8.22 31.78 8.64
N ILE A 15 8.74 32.36 7.55
CA ILE A 15 9.61 31.63 6.60
C ILE A 15 10.89 31.17 7.30
N ILE A 16 11.53 32.03 8.08
CA ILE A 16 12.75 31.68 8.83
C ILE A 16 12.47 30.55 9.84
N ALA A 17 11.35 30.62 10.57
CA ALA A 17 10.96 29.58 11.51
C ALA A 17 10.76 28.21 10.81
N LEU A 18 10.06 28.19 9.67
CA LEU A 18 9.85 26.97 8.90
C LEU A 18 11.17 26.36 8.37
N VAL A 19 12.10 27.20 7.93
CA VAL A 19 13.44 26.76 7.49
C VAL A 19 14.25 26.18 8.65
N LEU A 20 14.20 26.80 9.83
CA LEU A 20 14.89 26.30 11.03
C LEU A 20 14.33 24.97 11.51
N VAL A 21 13.00 24.80 11.50
CA VAL A 21 12.34 23.53 11.85
C VAL A 21 12.74 22.43 10.86
N ALA A 22 12.71 22.71 9.55
CA ALA A 22 13.12 21.74 8.53
C ALA A 22 14.60 21.35 8.66
N TYR A 23 15.46 22.28 9.08
CA TYR A 23 16.88 22.03 9.31
C TYR A 23 17.14 21.22 10.59
N ALA A 24 16.37 21.46 11.66
CA ALA A 24 16.45 20.69 12.90
C ALA A 24 16.03 19.23 12.67
N LEU A 25 14.92 19.00 11.96
CA LEU A 25 14.43 17.66 11.61
C LEU A 25 15.41 16.85 10.72
N ARG A 26 16.35 17.52 10.05
CA ARG A 26 17.42 16.88 9.27
C ARG A 26 18.67 16.51 10.08
N LYS A 27 18.80 17.01 11.31
CA LYS A 27 19.99 16.81 12.15
C LYS A 27 19.87 15.64 13.12
N ASP A 28 18.70 15.00 13.21
CA ASP A 28 18.44 13.93 14.18
C ASP A 28 18.90 12.53 13.72
N ASP A 29 19.53 12.37 12.54
CA ASP A 29 20.06 11.09 12.07
C ASP A 29 21.40 10.67 12.73
N GLY A 30 21.71 11.17 13.93
CA GLY A 30 23.06 11.13 14.50
C GLY A 30 23.19 10.90 16.00
N SER A 31 22.62 9.82 16.57
CA SER A 31 23.24 9.03 17.68
C SER A 31 22.38 7.87 18.17
N THR A 32 22.79 6.66 17.80
CA THR A 32 22.86 5.40 18.58
C THR A 32 21.78 5.05 19.63
N SER A 33 21.13 3.91 19.41
CA SER A 33 21.11 2.84 20.43
C SER A 33 21.11 1.46 19.79
N ALA A 34 22.12 0.67 20.16
CA ALA A 34 22.25 -0.76 19.89
C ALA A 34 21.69 -1.58 21.08
N ALA A 35 21.49 -2.88 20.83
CA ALA A 35 20.96 -3.95 21.70
C ALA A 35 19.42 -4.08 21.65
N SER A 36 18.81 -5.25 21.42
CA SER A 36 19.21 -6.62 21.76
C SER A 36 18.67 -7.66 20.75
N ALA A 37 19.42 -8.75 20.61
CA ALA A 37 19.04 -9.93 19.85
C ALA A 37 18.13 -10.89 20.66
N SER A 38 17.08 -11.40 20.00
CA SER A 38 16.36 -12.70 20.19
C SER A 38 15.66 -13.02 21.53
N PRO A 39 14.70 -14.00 21.59
CA PRO A 39 14.29 -14.99 20.57
C PRO A 39 12.78 -15.02 20.24
N SER A 40 12.45 -15.75 19.18
CA SER A 40 11.11 -16.08 18.69
C SER A 40 10.22 -16.79 19.72
N PRO A 41 8.92 -16.48 19.82
CA PRO A 41 7.96 -17.35 20.49
C PRO A 41 7.45 -18.42 19.51
N SER A 42 7.82 -19.67 19.77
CA SER A 42 7.21 -20.85 19.15
C SER A 42 5.76 -20.97 19.64
N LEU A 43 4.79 -20.82 18.73
CA LEU A 43 3.38 -21.03 19.03
C LEU A 43 3.14 -22.52 19.31
N SER A 44 2.98 -22.84 20.60
CA SER A 44 2.60 -24.16 21.09
C SER A 44 1.08 -24.29 20.99
N LEU A 45 0.59 -25.14 20.09
CA LEU A 45 -0.83 -25.48 20.02
C LEU A 45 -1.21 -26.36 21.21
N SER A 46 -2.09 -25.86 22.08
CA SER A 46 -2.70 -26.64 23.15
C SER A 46 -4.07 -27.15 22.69
N SER A 47 -4.14 -28.45 22.41
CA SER A 47 -5.38 -29.16 22.10
C SER A 47 -6.22 -29.34 23.37
N SER A 48 -7.50 -28.97 23.29
CA SER A 48 -8.51 -29.38 24.27
C SER A 48 -9.88 -29.42 23.59
N ALA A 49 -10.34 -30.64 23.29
CA ALA A 49 -11.71 -31.09 23.53
C ALA A 49 -11.83 -32.54 23.05
N SER A 50 -11.82 -33.46 24.01
CA SER A 50 -12.24 -34.84 23.83
C SER A 50 -13.77 -34.86 23.73
N ALA A 51 -14.29 -35.26 22.57
CA ALA A 51 -15.66 -35.73 22.43
C ALA A 51 -15.65 -36.92 21.48
N SER A 52 -15.79 -38.11 22.06
CA SER A 52 -16.03 -39.35 21.34
C SER A 52 -17.50 -39.38 20.90
N PRO A 53 -17.79 -39.85 19.68
CA PRO A 53 -18.71 -40.97 19.61
C PRO A 53 -18.16 -42.13 18.78
N SER A 54 -18.44 -43.31 19.30
CA SER A 54 -18.28 -44.60 18.66
C SER A 54 -19.30 -44.74 17.52
N ALA A 55 -18.82 -45.02 16.30
CA ALA A 55 -19.63 -45.65 15.25
C ALA A 55 -18.70 -46.39 14.28
N SER A 56 -18.70 -47.71 14.45
CA SER A 56 -18.15 -48.69 13.51
C SER A 56 -18.92 -48.64 12.18
N ALA A 57 -18.25 -48.26 11.10
CA ALA A 57 -18.65 -48.62 9.74
C ALA A 57 -17.43 -48.54 8.81
N SER A 58 -16.97 -49.70 8.36
CA SER A 58 -16.06 -49.84 7.24
C SER A 58 -16.87 -49.81 5.95
N PRO A 59 -16.52 -48.92 5.00
CA PRO A 59 -16.51 -49.34 3.61
C PRO A 59 -15.13 -49.10 2.99
N SER A 60 -14.69 -50.13 2.28
CA SER A 60 -13.58 -50.11 1.34
C SER A 60 -13.94 -49.14 0.20
N GLU A 61 -13.37 -47.95 0.20
CA GLU A 61 -13.27 -47.12 -1.00
C GLU A 61 -11.80 -47.03 -1.40
N SER A 62 -11.49 -47.64 -2.55
CA SER A 62 -10.27 -47.34 -3.30
C SER A 62 -10.24 -45.83 -3.53
N ALA A 63 -9.43 -45.12 -2.75
CA ALA A 63 -9.09 -43.73 -3.01
C ALA A 63 -8.32 -43.70 -4.34
N SER A 64 -9.05 -43.49 -5.43
CA SER A 64 -8.47 -43.10 -6.70
C SER A 64 -7.71 -41.80 -6.46
N SER A 65 -6.39 -41.86 -6.58
CA SER A 65 -5.49 -40.72 -6.43
C SER A 65 -5.88 -39.64 -7.45
N SER A 66 -6.78 -38.74 -7.06
CA SER A 66 -7.09 -37.55 -7.84
C SER A 66 -5.83 -36.69 -7.79
N ALA A 67 -5.04 -36.74 -8.86
CA ALA A 67 -3.88 -35.88 -9.02
C ALA A 67 -4.34 -34.43 -8.87
N SER A 68 -3.92 -33.77 -7.78
CA SER A 68 -4.10 -32.34 -7.64
C SER A 68 -3.35 -31.69 -8.81
N PRO A 69 -3.97 -30.77 -9.58
CA PRO A 69 -3.25 -30.06 -10.61
C PRO A 69 -2.05 -29.37 -9.94
N SER A 70 -0.85 -29.61 -10.48
CA SER A 70 0.33 -28.87 -10.07
C SER A 70 0.06 -27.39 -10.40
N PRO A 71 0.27 -26.45 -9.46
CA PRO A 71 -0.01 -25.04 -9.73
C PRO A 71 0.82 -24.60 -10.94
N THR A 72 0.14 -24.17 -12.00
CA THR A 72 0.79 -23.50 -13.12
C THR A 72 1.44 -22.24 -12.54
N GLN A 73 2.75 -22.12 -12.69
CA GLN A 73 3.46 -20.95 -12.20
C GLN A 73 2.99 -19.72 -12.98
N LEU A 74 2.36 -18.78 -12.28
CA LEU A 74 1.96 -17.49 -12.84
C LEU A 74 3.20 -16.75 -13.34
N VAL A 75 3.25 -16.48 -14.64
CA VAL A 75 4.32 -15.69 -15.25
C VAL A 75 3.85 -14.24 -15.32
N ILE A 76 4.36 -13.40 -14.43
CA ILE A 76 4.04 -11.98 -14.40
C ILE A 76 4.94 -11.22 -15.39
N LYS A 77 4.33 -10.50 -16.34
CA LYS A 77 5.02 -9.62 -17.29
C LYS A 77 4.68 -8.15 -17.05
N LYS A 78 3.44 -7.84 -16.64
CA LYS A 78 2.96 -6.48 -16.40
C LYS A 78 2.40 -6.38 -14.99
N ALA A 79 2.87 -5.39 -14.24
CA ALA A 79 2.39 -5.10 -12.90
C ALA A 79 1.82 -3.68 -12.84
N ALA A 80 0.56 -3.56 -12.39
CA ALA A 80 -0.03 -2.28 -12.05
C ALA A 80 0.22 -1.94 -10.58
N PHE A 81 0.61 -0.69 -10.33
CA PHE A 81 0.77 -0.14 -8.99
C PHE A 81 -0.29 0.93 -8.77
N ILE A 82 -1.16 0.67 -7.79
CA ILE A 82 -2.21 1.57 -7.35
C ILE A 82 -1.86 1.98 -5.93
N GLY A 83 -1.93 3.26 -5.65
CA GLY A 83 -1.66 3.73 -4.30
C GLY A 83 -1.66 5.24 -4.20
N ASP A 84 -1.19 5.70 -3.05
CA ASP A 84 -1.10 7.11 -2.73
C ASP A 84 0.26 7.73 -3.16
N SER A 85 0.62 8.86 -2.53
CA SER A 85 1.88 9.55 -2.80
C SER A 85 3.12 8.69 -2.64
N VAL A 86 3.11 7.69 -1.76
CA VAL A 86 4.26 6.80 -1.52
C VAL A 86 4.51 5.91 -2.74
N ALA A 87 3.46 5.29 -3.26
CA ALA A 87 3.53 4.53 -4.52
C ALA A 87 3.78 5.44 -5.73
N ALA A 88 3.29 6.67 -5.71
CA ALA A 88 3.60 7.66 -6.75
C ALA A 88 5.09 8.04 -6.78
N GLY A 89 5.80 7.88 -5.66
CA GLY A 89 7.25 8.10 -5.54
C GLY A 89 7.63 9.30 -4.66
N ALA A 90 6.77 9.75 -3.76
CA ALA A 90 7.14 10.75 -2.76
C ALA A 90 8.37 10.29 -1.96
N GLY A 91 9.36 11.18 -1.84
CA GLY A 91 10.66 10.88 -1.21
C GLY A 91 11.70 10.30 -2.16
N ALA A 92 11.33 9.82 -3.35
CA ALA A 92 12.32 9.42 -4.37
C ALA A 92 12.91 10.65 -5.06
N SER A 93 14.22 10.66 -5.28
CA SER A 93 14.87 11.77 -5.98
C SER A 93 14.55 11.83 -7.47
N THR A 94 14.19 10.69 -8.06
CA THR A 94 13.81 10.53 -9.47
C THR A 94 12.74 9.45 -9.60
N PRO A 95 11.91 9.46 -10.67
CA PRO A 95 10.95 8.37 -10.92
C PRO A 95 11.62 6.99 -10.98
N SER A 96 12.83 6.89 -11.54
CA SER A 96 13.59 5.63 -11.59
C SER A 96 13.99 5.05 -10.23
N LYS A 97 13.94 5.85 -9.16
CA LYS A 97 14.31 5.45 -7.80
C LYS A 97 13.11 5.23 -6.88
N ARG A 98 11.87 5.38 -7.36
CA ARG A 98 10.69 5.01 -6.56
C ARG A 98 10.61 3.50 -6.42
N TRP A 99 10.06 3.02 -5.30
CA TRP A 99 10.09 1.61 -4.96
C TRP A 99 9.35 0.72 -5.98
N THR A 100 8.27 1.22 -6.61
CA THR A 100 7.49 0.47 -7.61
C THR A 100 8.33 0.17 -8.86
N THR A 101 9.14 1.14 -9.30
CA THR A 101 10.04 0.99 -10.46
C THR A 101 11.20 0.06 -10.13
N LEU A 102 11.77 0.17 -8.93
CA LEU A 102 12.83 -0.72 -8.45
C LEU A 102 12.33 -2.16 -8.35
N LEU A 103 11.14 -2.37 -7.80
CA LEU A 103 10.52 -3.69 -7.70
C LEU A 103 10.24 -4.27 -9.08
N SER A 104 9.68 -3.48 -10.00
CA SER A 104 9.38 -3.93 -11.36
C SER A 104 10.66 -4.31 -12.10
N THR A 105 11.71 -3.49 -11.98
CA THR A 105 13.02 -3.75 -12.60
C THR A 105 13.65 -5.02 -12.04
N ALA A 106 13.63 -5.21 -10.72
CA ALA A 106 14.18 -6.40 -10.07
C ALA A 106 13.49 -7.71 -10.50
N ASN A 107 12.22 -7.64 -10.90
CA ASN A 107 11.44 -8.81 -11.32
C ASN A 107 11.24 -8.90 -12.84
N GLY A 108 11.79 -7.97 -13.62
CA GLY A 108 11.61 -7.93 -15.08
C GLY A 108 10.16 -7.64 -15.51
N TRP A 109 9.40 -6.89 -14.71
CA TRP A 109 8.04 -6.48 -15.03
C TRP A 109 8.00 -5.15 -15.76
N THR A 110 7.07 -5.03 -16.70
CA THR A 110 6.63 -3.74 -17.23
C THR A 110 5.74 -3.06 -16.20
N GLU A 111 6.17 -1.89 -15.72
CA GLU A 111 5.46 -1.10 -14.72
C GLU A 111 4.32 -0.27 -15.33
N THR A 112 3.12 -0.39 -14.77
CA THR A 112 2.01 0.55 -14.96
C THR A 112 1.69 1.21 -13.62
N ASN A 113 2.31 2.36 -13.34
CA ASN A 113 2.05 3.07 -12.08
C ASN A 113 0.98 4.15 -12.27
N VAL A 114 -0.17 3.95 -11.61
CA VAL A 114 -1.32 4.86 -11.59
C VAL A 114 -1.58 5.40 -10.18
N ALA A 115 -0.54 5.41 -9.33
CA ALA A 115 -0.61 5.97 -8.00
C ALA A 115 -0.53 7.50 -8.04
N HIS A 116 -1.30 8.14 -7.16
CA HIS A 116 -1.41 9.59 -7.11
C HIS A 116 -1.44 10.08 -5.66
N ALA A 117 -1.06 11.33 -5.40
CA ALA A 117 -1.15 11.86 -4.05
C ALA A 117 -2.61 11.95 -3.59
N GLN A 118 -2.87 11.65 -2.32
CA GLN A 118 -4.18 11.77 -1.66
C GLN A 118 -5.28 10.85 -2.21
N THR A 119 -4.97 9.87 -3.05
CA THR A 119 -5.90 8.79 -3.40
C THR A 119 -6.01 7.77 -2.26
N GLY A 120 -7.14 7.08 -2.22
CA GLY A 120 -7.45 6.04 -1.26
C GLY A 120 -8.41 5.01 -1.83
N TYR A 121 -8.90 4.12 -0.99
CA TYR A 121 -9.94 3.15 -1.33
C TYR A 121 -11.24 3.83 -1.74
N LEU A 122 -11.65 4.85 -0.99
CA LEU A 122 -12.87 5.62 -1.22
C LEU A 122 -12.57 6.97 -1.87
N ARG A 123 -11.38 7.51 -1.61
CA ARG A 123 -10.99 8.86 -2.02
C ARG A 123 -10.34 8.91 -3.41
N ALA A 124 -10.89 9.74 -4.29
CA ALA A 124 -10.21 10.16 -5.52
C ALA A 124 -9.13 11.22 -5.23
N GLY A 125 -8.09 11.26 -6.07
CA GLY A 125 -6.99 12.20 -5.92
C GLY A 125 -7.45 13.64 -6.10
N SER A 126 -7.09 14.51 -5.16
CA SER A 126 -7.47 15.93 -5.17
C SER A 126 -6.29 16.89 -5.36
N LYS A 127 -5.06 16.37 -5.38
CA LYS A 127 -3.84 17.16 -5.59
C LYS A 127 -3.44 17.18 -7.05
N ALA A 128 -3.13 18.37 -7.58
CA ALA A 128 -2.60 18.52 -8.93
C ALA A 128 -1.45 17.53 -9.22
N PRO A 129 -1.41 16.90 -10.41
CA PRO A 129 -2.24 17.18 -11.59
C PRO A 129 -3.61 16.46 -11.60
N CYS A 130 -4.05 15.90 -10.48
CA CYS A 130 -5.33 15.19 -10.41
C CYS A 130 -6.54 16.11 -10.58
N THR A 131 -7.48 15.64 -11.40
CA THR A 131 -8.90 15.95 -11.37
C THR A 131 -9.64 14.71 -10.88
N ALA A 132 -10.92 14.85 -10.51
CA ALA A 132 -11.71 13.72 -10.00
C ALA A 132 -11.70 12.50 -10.93
N ASP A 133 -11.66 12.73 -12.26
CA ASP A 133 -11.65 11.66 -13.26
C ASP A 133 -10.24 11.18 -13.63
N SER A 134 -9.20 12.02 -13.46
CA SER A 134 -7.83 11.64 -13.85
C SER A 134 -7.07 10.87 -12.78
N CYS A 135 -7.53 10.92 -11.53
CA CYS A 135 -6.97 10.17 -10.41
C CYS A 135 -8.08 9.47 -9.62
N PRO A 136 -8.68 8.40 -10.18
CA PRO A 136 -9.76 7.69 -9.52
C PRO A 136 -9.31 7.08 -8.18
N ASN A 137 -10.28 6.68 -7.36
CA ASN A 137 -10.00 5.86 -6.18
C ASN A 137 -9.47 4.47 -6.55
N PHE A 138 -8.98 3.71 -5.57
CA PHE A 138 -8.31 2.44 -5.82
C PHE A 138 -9.21 1.40 -6.49
N ALA A 139 -10.51 1.36 -6.16
CA ALA A 139 -11.43 0.40 -6.76
C ALA A 139 -11.58 0.62 -8.27
N THR A 140 -11.82 1.86 -8.69
CA THR A 140 -11.94 2.21 -10.11
C THR A 140 -10.60 2.02 -10.84
N ALA A 141 -9.48 2.38 -10.22
CA ALA A 141 -8.15 2.15 -10.78
C ALA A 141 -7.85 0.65 -10.98
N ALA A 142 -8.26 -0.20 -10.03
CA ALA A 142 -8.06 -1.66 -10.10
C ALA A 142 -8.87 -2.27 -11.23
N THR A 143 -10.14 -1.86 -11.39
CA THR A 143 -10.97 -2.28 -12.53
C THR A 143 -10.33 -1.90 -13.86
N ALA A 144 -9.85 -0.65 -13.99
CA ALA A 144 -9.17 -0.21 -15.21
C ALA A 144 -7.87 -0.98 -15.48
N ALA A 145 -7.08 -1.29 -14.44
CA ALA A 145 -5.87 -2.09 -14.58
C ALA A 145 -6.16 -3.51 -15.08
N VAL A 146 -7.18 -4.17 -14.53
CA VAL A 146 -7.63 -5.49 -14.97
C VAL A 146 -8.11 -5.44 -16.42
N GLN A 147 -8.92 -4.43 -16.78
CA GLN A 147 -9.36 -4.23 -18.17
C GLN A 147 -8.21 -3.96 -19.15
N ALA A 148 -7.11 -3.35 -18.67
CA ALA A 148 -5.90 -3.13 -19.45
C ALA A 148 -5.01 -4.38 -19.58
N GLY A 149 -5.38 -5.52 -18.96
CA GLY A 149 -4.68 -6.80 -19.09
C GLY A 149 -3.32 -6.85 -18.40
N VAL A 150 -3.23 -6.31 -17.18
CA VAL A 150 -2.06 -6.56 -16.30
C VAL A 150 -2.16 -7.94 -15.65
N ASP A 151 -1.01 -8.56 -15.37
CA ASP A 151 -0.95 -9.89 -14.74
C ASP A 151 -1.02 -9.81 -13.21
N LEU A 152 -0.58 -8.67 -12.67
CA LEU A 152 -0.52 -8.41 -11.23
C LEU A 152 -0.97 -6.98 -10.94
N VAL A 153 -1.83 -6.83 -9.93
CA VAL A 153 -2.19 -5.53 -9.35
C VAL A 153 -1.66 -5.49 -7.92
N ILE A 154 -0.85 -4.49 -7.61
CA ILE A 154 -0.34 -4.22 -6.26
C ILE A 154 -0.99 -2.92 -5.78
N ILE A 155 -1.74 -3.02 -4.68
CA ILE A 155 -2.43 -1.89 -4.06
C ILE A 155 -1.75 -1.58 -2.73
N THR A 156 -1.34 -0.33 -2.51
CA THR A 156 -0.77 0.14 -1.23
C THR A 156 -1.37 1.48 -0.83
N GLY A 157 -1.84 1.61 0.41
CA GLY A 157 -2.36 2.87 0.94
C GLY A 157 -3.34 2.66 2.08
N GLY A 158 -4.30 3.58 2.21
CA GLY A 158 -5.35 3.58 3.23
C GLY A 158 -5.25 4.74 4.21
N ALA A 159 -4.08 5.38 4.34
CA ALA A 159 -3.90 6.53 5.23
C ALA A 159 -4.79 7.74 4.82
N ASN A 160 -5.08 7.90 3.54
CA ASN A 160 -5.96 8.97 3.05
C ASN A 160 -7.45 8.68 3.25
N ASP A 161 -7.81 7.47 3.66
CA ASP A 161 -9.18 7.06 3.98
C ASP A 161 -9.47 7.15 5.49
N LEU A 162 -8.52 7.65 6.30
CA LEU A 162 -8.74 7.89 7.73
C LEU A 162 -9.92 8.86 7.92
N GLY A 163 -10.94 8.40 8.65
CA GLY A 163 -12.17 9.15 8.89
C GLY A 163 -13.31 8.85 7.91
N GLU A 164 -13.06 8.06 6.86
CA GLU A 164 -14.13 7.50 6.02
C GLU A 164 -14.83 6.35 6.76
N ASP A 165 -16.12 6.15 6.48
CA ASP A 165 -16.87 5.02 7.01
C ASP A 165 -16.51 3.73 6.24
N PRO A 166 -15.94 2.70 6.89
CA PRO A 166 -15.61 1.44 6.23
C PRO A 166 -16.85 0.73 5.64
N ALA A 167 -18.06 0.98 6.16
CA ALA A 167 -19.28 0.45 5.57
C ALA A 167 -19.52 0.97 4.15
N THR A 168 -19.05 2.18 3.81
CA THR A 168 -19.12 2.73 2.46
C THR A 168 -18.27 1.92 1.48
N ALA A 169 -17.11 1.43 1.91
CA ALA A 169 -16.28 0.54 1.11
C ALA A 169 -16.93 -0.84 0.92
N ALA A 170 -17.58 -1.36 1.96
CA ALA A 170 -18.29 -2.64 1.90
C ALA A 170 -19.54 -2.59 1.01
N ALA A 171 -20.19 -1.43 0.89
CA ALA A 171 -21.36 -1.22 0.04
C ALA A 171 -21.00 -1.02 -1.44
N TRP A 172 -19.71 -1.00 -1.81
CA TRP A 172 -19.29 -0.87 -3.19
C TRP A 172 -19.80 -2.04 -4.04
N GLN A 173 -20.50 -1.73 -5.13
CA GLN A 173 -20.94 -2.70 -6.12
C GLN A 173 -20.17 -2.46 -7.43
N PRO A 174 -19.57 -3.50 -8.03
CA PRO A 174 -18.97 -3.37 -9.35
C PRO A 174 -20.06 -3.01 -10.36
N ARG A 175 -19.86 -1.94 -11.12
CA ARG A 175 -20.68 -1.61 -12.30
C ARG A 175 -20.14 -2.31 -13.52
#